data_AF-A0A315XYX6-F1
#
_entry.id   AF-A0A315XYX6-F1
#
_cell.length_a   1.000
_cell.length_b   1.000
_cell.length_c   1.000
_cell.angle_alpha   90.00
_cell.angle_beta   90.00
_cell.angle_gamma   90.00
#
_symmetry.space_group_name_H-M   'P 1'
#
loop_
_entity.id
_entity.type
_entity.pdbx_description
1 polymer ?
#
loop_
_entity_poly.entity_id
_entity_poly.type
_entity_poly.pdbx_seq_one_letter_code
_entity_poly.pdbx_strand_id
1 'polypeptide(L)'
;MKKLLCLSTALLCLSASLFSCGDKKDSSSKDAETTTAATTAADTTAEDTTAEKKAEGDADVSDYLGKWECKEIVIDGEKSDNFYGMDAFALFQIELLEDGKANFFSSLEFKEKYEFTEIEWELTDDGNIKLIDEEFSDEEDDFDMSLKDGKLVMDMSDDESEFVAYLEKVNEFSEIPEDEEFSFDFSTEGDFEFDEEDFDTTVTEAN
;
A
#
# COMPACT_ATOMS: atom_id res chain seq x y z
N MET A 1 8.70 -44.05 -15.59
CA MET A 1 7.26 -44.38 -15.75
C MET A 1 6.55 -43.07 -16.01
N LYS A 2 6.19 -42.76 -17.28
CA LYS A 2 4.81 -42.48 -17.73
C LYS A 2 3.98 -41.79 -16.62
N LYS A 3 3.59 -40.53 -16.76
CA LYS A 3 2.48 -40.11 -17.64
C LYS A 3 2.65 -38.68 -18.20
N LEU A 4 2.29 -38.60 -19.48
CA LEU A 4 2.07 -37.43 -20.31
C LEU A 4 0.59 -37.00 -20.24
N LEU A 5 0.35 -35.73 -20.59
CA LEU A 5 -0.86 -35.15 -21.23
C LEU A 5 -2.12 -34.91 -20.38
N CYS A 6 -2.53 -33.64 -20.28
CA CYS A 6 -3.77 -33.20 -20.91
C CYS A 6 -3.72 -31.69 -21.26
N LEU A 7 -3.53 -31.43 -22.55
CA LEU A 7 -3.73 -30.16 -23.24
C LEU A 7 -5.23 -29.97 -23.53
N SER A 8 -5.62 -28.72 -23.86
CA SER A 8 -6.89 -28.32 -24.54
C SER A 8 -8.06 -28.00 -23.59
N THR A 9 -8.92 -26.99 -23.76
CA THR A 9 -9.25 -26.14 -24.92
C THR A 9 -10.02 -24.89 -24.45
N ALA A 10 -9.66 -23.73 -25.03
CA ALA A 10 -10.44 -22.53 -25.36
C ALA A 10 -11.83 -22.26 -24.72
N LEU A 11 -12.07 -20.98 -24.37
CA LEU A 11 -13.10 -20.21 -25.09
C LEU A 11 -12.89 -18.69 -24.98
N LEU A 12 -12.81 -18.04 -26.13
CA LEU A 12 -12.97 -16.60 -26.34
C LEU A 12 -14.35 -16.12 -25.88
N CYS A 13 -14.38 -15.01 -25.12
CA CYS A 13 -15.53 -14.08 -25.12
C CYS A 13 -15.01 -12.65 -25.27
N LEU A 14 -14.65 -12.30 -26.51
CA LEU A 14 -14.67 -10.91 -26.98
C LEU A 14 -16.13 -10.52 -27.23
N SER A 15 -16.66 -9.58 -26.47
CA SER A 15 -17.82 -8.79 -26.89
C SER A 15 -17.57 -7.31 -26.62
N ALA A 16 -17.14 -6.65 -27.69
CA ALA A 16 -17.20 -5.22 -27.84
C ALA A 16 -18.65 -4.72 -27.77
N SER A 17 -18.90 -3.69 -26.97
CA SER A 17 -20.02 -2.78 -27.15
C SER A 17 -19.46 -1.37 -27.36
N LEU A 18 -19.35 -1.02 -28.64
CA LEU A 18 -19.09 0.34 -29.11
C LEU A 18 -20.38 1.18 -29.07
N PHE A 19 -20.19 2.50 -28.97
CA PHE A 19 -21.09 3.60 -29.33
C PHE A 19 -22.24 3.96 -28.37
N SER A 20 -22.03 5.04 -27.61
CA SER A 20 -23.06 6.08 -27.45
C SER A 20 -22.42 7.46 -27.38
N CYS A 21 -22.00 7.95 -28.55
CA CYS A 21 -21.70 9.35 -28.78
C CYS A 21 -23.03 10.04 -29.12
N GLY A 22 -23.47 10.98 -28.30
CA GLY A 22 -24.72 11.71 -28.46
C GLY A 22 -24.53 13.18 -28.10
N ASP A 23 -23.88 13.92 -29.00
CA ASP A 23 -23.72 15.38 -28.91
C ASP A 23 -24.86 16.07 -29.70
N LYS A 24 -25.72 16.83 -29.01
CA LYS A 24 -26.54 17.88 -29.64
C LYS A 24 -27.02 18.94 -28.65
N LYS A 25 -26.16 19.95 -28.49
CA LYS A 25 -26.40 21.41 -28.62
C LYS A 25 -27.80 22.03 -28.34
N ASP A 26 -27.71 23.10 -27.53
CA ASP A 26 -28.40 24.41 -27.56
C ASP A 26 -29.50 24.77 -26.53
N SER A 27 -29.12 25.72 -25.65
CA SER A 27 -29.76 27.02 -25.36
C SER A 27 -30.55 27.23 -24.04
N SER A 28 -29.89 27.97 -23.13
CA SER A 28 -30.28 29.26 -22.54
C SER A 28 -31.67 29.47 -21.88
N SER A 29 -31.61 29.71 -20.56
CA SER A 29 -32.16 30.85 -19.79
C SER A 29 -33.06 30.51 -18.59
N LYS A 30 -32.60 31.00 -17.40
CA LYS A 30 -33.28 31.85 -16.38
C LYS A 30 -34.78 31.63 -16.12
N ASP A 31 -35.32 31.57 -14.91
CA ASP A 31 -35.02 32.32 -13.67
C ASP A 31 -35.75 31.65 -12.46
N ALA A 32 -35.40 32.11 -11.25
CA ALA A 32 -36.23 32.24 -10.02
C ALA A 32 -36.41 31.07 -9.02
N GLU A 33 -35.66 31.21 -7.90
CA GLU A 33 -36.08 31.28 -6.48
C GLU A 33 -37.05 30.28 -5.80
N THR A 34 -36.52 29.72 -4.69
CA THR A 34 -37.08 29.68 -3.32
C THR A 34 -38.18 28.65 -2.99
N THR A 35 -37.88 27.66 -2.13
CA THR A 35 -38.21 27.59 -0.67
C THR A 35 -38.32 26.14 -0.14
N THR A 36 -37.74 25.90 1.04
CA THR A 36 -38.12 24.98 2.16
C THR A 36 -38.02 23.45 2.07
N ALA A 37 -37.08 22.94 2.88
CA ALA A 37 -37.17 21.90 3.93
C ALA A 37 -38.19 20.75 3.84
N ALA A 38 -37.71 19.51 3.97
CA ALA A 38 -37.80 18.67 5.18
C ALA A 38 -37.53 17.17 4.87
N THR A 39 -36.70 16.56 5.74
CA THR A 39 -36.76 15.20 6.31
C THR A 39 -37.26 14.02 5.46
N THR A 40 -36.47 12.94 5.37
CA THR A 40 -36.86 11.55 5.77
C THR A 40 -35.67 10.58 5.62
N ALA A 41 -35.60 9.64 6.57
CA ALA A 41 -34.62 8.60 6.80
C ALA A 41 -34.53 7.49 5.74
N ALA A 42 -33.39 6.80 5.68
CA ALA A 42 -33.23 5.34 5.63
C ALA A 42 -31.72 5.04 5.50
N ASP A 43 -31.09 4.33 6.43
CA ASP A 43 -31.04 2.86 6.48
C ASP A 43 -30.15 2.29 5.36
N THR A 44 -28.88 2.01 5.70
CA THR A 44 -28.04 1.08 4.94
C THR A 44 -27.18 0.29 5.92
N THR A 45 -27.75 -0.85 6.33
CA THR A 45 -27.12 -2.18 6.29
C THR A 45 -25.60 -2.23 6.42
N ALA A 46 -25.15 -2.59 7.61
CA ALA A 46 -23.87 -3.28 7.79
C ALA A 46 -23.97 -4.66 7.12
N GLU A 47 -23.23 -4.87 6.04
CA GLU A 47 -22.91 -6.22 5.57
C GLU A 47 -21.84 -6.79 6.49
N ASP A 48 -22.31 -7.66 7.37
CA ASP A 48 -21.53 -8.63 8.12
C ASP A 48 -20.98 -9.66 7.13
N THR A 49 -19.81 -9.35 6.56
CA THR A 49 -19.05 -10.31 5.77
C THR A 49 -18.47 -11.33 6.74
N THR A 50 -19.18 -12.45 6.89
CA THR A 50 -18.64 -13.67 7.46
C THR A 50 -17.46 -14.12 6.60
N ALA A 51 -16.25 -13.70 6.98
CA ALA A 51 -15.01 -14.16 6.40
C ALA A 51 -14.86 -15.65 6.74
N GLU A 52 -15.14 -16.50 5.76
CA GLU A 52 -14.74 -17.90 5.78
C GLU A 52 -13.21 -17.91 5.84
N LYS A 53 -12.66 -18.46 6.92
CA LYS A 53 -11.21 -18.55 7.14
C LYS A 53 -10.59 -19.45 6.07
N LYS A 54 -10.18 -18.88 4.94
CA LYS A 54 -9.38 -19.53 3.88
C LYS A 54 -8.06 -19.98 4.50
N ALA A 55 -7.57 -21.14 4.10
CA ALA A 55 -6.30 -21.68 4.61
C ALA A 55 -5.13 -20.81 4.11
N GLU A 56 -4.11 -20.59 4.96
CA GLU A 56 -2.85 -19.96 4.56
C GLU A 56 -2.25 -20.73 3.36
N GLY A 57 -2.04 -20.04 2.23
CA GLY A 57 -1.42 -20.61 1.01
C GLY A 57 -2.36 -20.86 -0.18
N ASP A 58 -3.65 -20.51 -0.11
CA ASP A 58 -4.58 -20.55 -1.25
C ASP A 58 -5.14 -19.14 -1.53
N ALA A 59 -4.27 -18.13 -1.63
CA ALA A 59 -4.71 -16.77 -1.94
C ALA A 59 -4.85 -16.61 -3.47
N ASP A 60 -6.03 -16.15 -3.91
CA ASP A 60 -6.25 -15.81 -5.32
C ASP A 60 -5.84 -14.36 -5.56
N VAL A 61 -5.46 -14.03 -6.79
CA VAL A 61 -5.17 -12.65 -7.23
C VAL A 61 -6.25 -11.66 -6.76
N SER A 62 -7.53 -12.05 -6.83
CA SER A 62 -8.65 -11.20 -6.41
C SER A 62 -8.67 -10.84 -4.92
N ASP A 63 -8.05 -11.66 -4.07
CA ASP A 63 -8.00 -11.41 -2.63
C ASP A 63 -7.14 -10.16 -2.34
N TYR A 64 -6.10 -9.96 -3.15
CA TYR A 64 -5.17 -8.83 -3.07
C TYR A 64 -5.68 -7.55 -3.71
N LEU A 65 -6.46 -7.61 -4.78
CA LEU A 65 -6.88 -6.40 -5.53
C LEU A 65 -7.62 -5.37 -4.66
N GLY A 66 -7.36 -4.08 -4.91
CA GLY A 66 -8.00 -2.96 -4.22
C GLY A 66 -7.03 -2.14 -3.36
N LYS A 67 -7.59 -1.32 -2.46
CA LYS A 67 -6.84 -0.39 -1.62
C LYS A 67 -6.55 -0.98 -0.25
N TRP A 68 -5.32 -0.79 0.21
CA TRP A 68 -4.79 -1.27 1.46
C TRP A 68 -4.12 -0.12 2.19
N GLU A 69 -4.43 0.03 3.47
CA GLU A 69 -3.93 1.11 4.31
C GLU A 69 -3.38 0.53 5.61
N CYS A 70 -2.18 0.97 5.99
CA CYS A 70 -1.57 0.55 7.25
C CYS A 70 -2.43 0.98 8.46
N LYS A 71 -2.66 0.06 9.40
CA LYS A 71 -3.45 0.33 10.61
C LYS A 71 -2.71 0.00 11.89
N GLU A 72 -1.70 -0.85 11.81
CA GLU A 72 -0.91 -1.29 12.93
C GLU A 72 0.50 -1.59 12.42
N ILE A 73 1.50 -1.19 13.19
CA ILE A 73 2.89 -1.58 13.00
C ILE A 73 3.35 -2.35 14.23
N VAL A 74 4.33 -3.23 14.04
CA VAL A 74 5.06 -3.90 15.12
C VAL A 74 6.51 -3.49 15.00
N ILE A 75 7.05 -2.97 16.11
CA ILE A 75 8.45 -2.56 16.23
C ILE A 75 9.01 -3.25 17.47
N ASP A 76 10.04 -4.06 17.30
CA ASP A 76 10.68 -4.82 18.38
C ASP A 76 9.69 -5.60 19.28
N GLY A 77 8.69 -6.23 18.66
CA GLY A 77 7.64 -7.00 19.33
C GLY A 77 6.51 -6.18 19.94
N GLU A 78 6.56 -4.85 19.87
CA GLU A 78 5.53 -3.95 20.39
C GLU A 78 4.62 -3.43 19.27
N LYS A 79 3.31 -3.60 19.45
CA LYS A 79 2.30 -3.06 18.54
C LYS A 79 2.11 -1.56 18.79
N SER A 80 2.07 -0.79 17.71
CA SER A 80 1.77 0.63 17.72
C SER A 80 0.83 0.99 16.56
N ASP A 81 0.03 2.03 16.75
CA ASP A 81 -0.74 2.71 15.70
C ASP A 81 -0.11 4.05 15.29
N ASN A 82 1.08 4.34 15.83
CA ASN A 82 1.82 5.57 15.59
C ASN A 82 3.33 5.29 15.46
N PHE A 83 3.98 5.97 14.52
CA PHE A 83 5.42 5.93 14.30
C PHE A 83 5.98 7.35 14.37
N TYR A 84 6.68 7.66 15.46
CA TYR A 84 7.30 8.98 15.68
C TYR A 84 6.34 10.17 15.47
N GLY A 85 5.11 10.07 15.98
CA GLY A 85 4.09 11.11 15.84
C GLY A 85 3.24 10.96 14.58
N MET A 86 3.64 10.13 13.62
CA MET A 86 2.85 9.82 12.43
C MET A 86 1.85 8.70 12.71
N ASP A 87 0.57 8.89 12.39
CA ASP A 87 -0.40 7.80 12.46
C ASP A 87 -0.07 6.72 11.43
N ALA A 88 -0.29 5.44 11.79
CA ALA A 88 0.11 4.30 10.98
C ALA A 88 -0.46 4.34 9.55
N PHE A 89 -1.68 4.87 9.36
CA PHE A 89 -2.31 5.00 8.04
C PHE A 89 -1.58 5.94 7.08
N ALA A 90 -0.77 6.85 7.64
CA ALA A 90 0.05 7.76 6.85
C ALA A 90 1.40 7.13 6.47
N LEU A 91 1.77 5.96 7.02
CA LEU A 91 3.05 5.32 6.69
C LEU A 91 3.01 4.67 5.31
N PHE A 92 1.99 3.83 5.05
CA PHE A 92 1.87 3.07 3.82
C PHE A 92 0.44 3.04 3.31
N GLN A 93 0.28 3.33 2.02
CA GLN A 93 -0.96 3.19 1.27
C GLN A 93 -0.68 2.52 -0.07
N ILE A 94 -1.44 1.47 -0.39
CA ILE A 94 -1.22 0.65 -1.59
C ILE A 94 -2.54 0.43 -2.31
N GLU A 95 -2.59 0.68 -3.61
CA GLU A 95 -3.71 0.28 -4.46
C GLU A 95 -3.22 -0.73 -5.50
N LEU A 96 -3.64 -1.99 -5.37
CA LEU A 96 -3.29 -3.07 -6.30
C LEU A 96 -4.34 -3.16 -7.41
N LEU A 97 -3.90 -3.01 -8.66
CA LEU A 97 -4.74 -3.00 -9.86
C LEU A 97 -4.69 -4.35 -10.59
N GLU A 98 -5.74 -4.64 -11.37
CA GLU A 98 -5.90 -5.91 -12.11
C GLU A 98 -4.86 -6.15 -13.21
N ASP A 99 -4.19 -5.09 -13.67
CA ASP A 99 -3.23 -5.14 -14.78
C ASP A 99 -1.78 -5.42 -14.35
N GLY A 100 -1.57 -5.76 -13.07
CA GLY A 100 -0.23 -5.98 -12.51
C GLY A 100 0.48 -4.69 -12.12
N LYS A 101 -0.24 -3.56 -12.08
CA LYS A 101 0.26 -2.29 -11.56
C LYS A 101 -0.23 -2.02 -10.15
N ALA A 102 0.51 -1.21 -9.41
CA ALA A 102 0.12 -0.71 -8.11
C ALA A 102 0.42 0.78 -7.99
N ASN A 103 -0.44 1.50 -7.27
CA ASN A 103 -0.11 2.83 -6.76
C ASN A 103 0.41 2.64 -5.33
N PHE A 104 1.69 2.93 -5.10
CA PHE A 104 2.33 2.80 -3.80
C PHE A 104 2.70 4.16 -3.23
N PHE A 105 2.38 4.36 -1.96
CA PHE A 105 2.78 5.53 -1.21
C PHE A 105 3.45 5.09 0.10
N SER A 106 4.60 5.70 0.38
CA SER A 106 5.35 5.54 1.62
C SER A 106 5.78 6.92 2.12
N SER A 107 5.47 7.22 3.39
CA SER A 107 6.01 8.44 4.04
C SER A 107 7.46 8.27 4.50
N LEU A 108 8.00 7.05 4.47
CA LEU A 108 9.40 6.79 4.81
C LEU A 108 10.35 7.14 3.67
N GLU A 109 9.86 7.12 2.44
CA GLU A 109 10.51 7.79 1.33
C GLU A 109 10.28 9.28 1.50
N PHE A 110 11.28 10.01 2.01
CA PHE A 110 11.24 11.45 2.27
C PHE A 110 11.06 12.30 0.99
N LYS A 111 9.93 12.13 0.28
CA LYS A 111 9.50 12.92 -0.87
C LYS A 111 8.91 14.23 -0.35
N GLU A 112 9.22 15.34 -1.02
CA GLU A 112 8.73 16.67 -0.63
C GLU A 112 7.20 16.83 -0.72
N LYS A 113 6.51 15.86 -1.35
CA LYS A 113 5.08 15.89 -1.60
C LYS A 113 4.46 14.52 -1.43
N TYR A 114 3.21 14.54 -0.99
CA TYR A 114 2.32 13.39 -1.03
C TYR A 114 2.01 13.00 -2.47
N GLU A 115 2.77 12.03 -3.00
CA GLU A 115 2.63 11.52 -4.37
C GLU A 115 2.72 9.99 -4.36
N PHE A 116 1.77 9.34 -5.03
CA PHE A 116 1.85 7.90 -5.28
C PHE A 116 2.86 7.62 -6.39
N THR A 117 3.63 6.57 -6.20
CA THR A 117 4.54 5.99 -7.19
C THR A 117 3.80 4.85 -7.89
N GLU A 118 3.78 4.86 -9.23
CA GLU A 118 3.27 3.73 -10.01
C GLU A 118 4.36 2.67 -10.09
N ILE A 119 4.08 1.48 -9.58
CA ILE A 119 5.00 0.35 -9.53
C ILE A 119 4.34 -0.90 -10.11
N GLU A 120 5.12 -1.95 -10.39
CA GLU A 120 4.58 -3.24 -10.82
C GLU A 120 4.43 -4.19 -9.63
N TRP A 121 3.57 -5.20 -9.75
CA TRP A 121 3.45 -6.26 -8.75
C TRP A 121 3.15 -7.61 -9.40
N GLU A 122 3.60 -8.67 -8.74
CA GLU A 122 3.32 -10.05 -9.16
C GLU A 122 2.90 -10.95 -7.99
N LEU A 123 2.09 -11.96 -8.30
CA LEU A 123 1.78 -13.04 -7.35
C LEU A 123 2.84 -14.14 -7.50
N THR A 124 3.58 -14.38 -6.42
CA THR A 124 4.62 -15.42 -6.35
C THR A 124 4.01 -16.82 -6.24
N ASP A 125 4.81 -17.84 -6.55
CA ASP A 125 4.41 -19.26 -6.44
C ASP A 125 4.04 -19.67 -5.00
N ASP A 126 4.54 -18.93 -4.00
CA ASP A 126 4.26 -19.14 -2.57
C ASP A 126 2.95 -18.47 -2.13
N GLY A 127 2.24 -17.81 -3.04
CA GLY A 127 0.96 -17.15 -2.78
C GLY A 127 1.10 -15.77 -2.12
N ASN A 128 2.30 -15.22 -2.03
CA ASN A 128 2.59 -13.85 -1.61
C ASN A 128 2.62 -12.91 -2.82
N ILE A 129 2.43 -11.62 -2.61
CA ILE A 129 2.68 -10.63 -3.66
C ILE A 129 4.05 -10.01 -3.48
N LYS A 130 4.68 -9.64 -4.59
CA LYS A 130 5.96 -8.95 -4.62
C LYS A 130 5.78 -7.63 -5.36
N LEU A 131 6.18 -6.52 -4.74
CA LEU A 131 6.24 -5.21 -5.38
C LEU A 131 7.57 -5.06 -6.09
N ILE A 132 7.52 -4.57 -7.32
CA ILE A 132 8.67 -4.39 -8.21
C ILE A 132 8.68 -2.93 -8.63
N ASP A 133 9.74 -2.22 -8.30
CA ASP A 133 9.95 -0.86 -8.80
C ASP A 133 11.37 -0.70 -9.35
N GLU A 134 11.42 -0.29 -10.63
CA GLU A 134 12.66 -0.12 -11.40
C GLU A 134 13.53 1.02 -10.87
N GLU A 135 13.00 1.94 -10.07
CA GLU A 135 13.76 3.02 -9.44
C GLU A 135 14.49 2.58 -8.15
N PHE A 136 14.06 1.51 -7.49
CA PHE A 136 14.79 0.88 -6.37
C PHE A 136 15.82 -0.15 -6.86
N SER A 137 16.48 0.10 -8.00
CA SER A 137 17.23 -0.89 -8.81
C SER A 137 18.47 -1.57 -8.18
N ASP A 138 18.59 -1.58 -6.86
CA ASP A 138 19.42 -2.56 -6.18
C ASP A 138 18.47 -3.74 -5.87
N GLU A 139 18.74 -4.94 -6.42
CA GLU A 139 17.88 -6.15 -6.39
C GLU A 139 17.47 -6.63 -4.96
N GLU A 140 17.79 -5.88 -3.91
CA GLU A 140 17.56 -6.18 -2.50
C GLU A 140 16.32 -5.48 -1.89
N ASP A 141 15.69 -4.53 -2.60
CA ASP A 141 14.60 -3.69 -2.04
C ASP A 141 13.17 -4.06 -2.52
N ASP A 142 12.98 -5.25 -3.09
CA ASP A 142 11.63 -5.70 -3.44
C ASP A 142 10.82 -6.03 -2.17
N PHE A 143 9.61 -5.47 -2.05
CA PHE A 143 8.74 -5.73 -0.89
C PHE A 143 7.88 -6.96 -1.10
N ASP A 144 8.16 -8.03 -0.35
CA ASP A 144 7.29 -9.20 -0.24
C ASP A 144 6.15 -8.94 0.77
N MET A 145 4.91 -9.20 0.36
CA MET A 145 3.74 -9.10 1.21
C MET A 145 2.90 -10.36 1.19
N SER A 146 2.35 -10.69 2.37
CA SER A 146 1.55 -11.90 2.58
C SER A 146 0.17 -11.56 3.12
N LEU A 147 -0.86 -12.30 2.69
CA LEU A 147 -2.20 -12.16 3.25
C LEU A 147 -2.35 -13.05 4.49
N LYS A 148 -2.52 -12.46 5.67
CA LYS A 148 -2.68 -13.17 6.95
C LYS A 148 -3.87 -12.62 7.71
N ASP A 149 -4.80 -13.51 8.09
CA ASP A 149 -6.04 -13.16 8.81
C ASP A 149 -6.82 -12.00 8.17
N GLY A 150 -6.83 -11.91 6.83
CA GLY A 150 -7.52 -10.86 6.07
C GLY A 150 -6.79 -9.52 6.01
N LYS A 151 -5.57 -9.44 6.53
CA LYS A 151 -4.69 -8.27 6.46
C LYS A 151 -3.54 -8.54 5.48
N LEU A 152 -3.13 -7.51 4.78
CA LEU A 152 -1.92 -7.55 3.97
C LEU A 152 -0.75 -7.19 4.90
N VAL A 153 0.24 -8.07 4.99
CA VAL A 153 1.36 -7.95 5.92
C VAL A 153 2.63 -7.70 5.11
N MET A 154 3.26 -6.56 5.38
CA MET A 154 4.56 -6.18 4.84
C MET A 154 5.60 -6.32 5.95
N ASP A 155 6.55 -7.23 5.76
CA ASP A 155 7.61 -7.52 6.73
C ASP A 155 8.92 -6.91 6.23
N MET A 156 9.38 -5.87 6.91
CA MET A 156 10.63 -5.16 6.61
C MET A 156 11.66 -5.39 7.73
N SER A 157 11.51 -6.49 8.48
CA SER A 157 12.44 -6.84 9.56
C SER A 157 13.79 -7.27 8.99
N ASP A 158 14.88 -6.92 9.69
CA ASP A 158 16.22 -7.39 9.42
C ASP A 158 16.77 -8.26 10.58
N ASP A 159 18.05 -8.62 10.53
CA ASP A 159 18.68 -9.45 11.56
C ASP A 159 18.75 -8.75 12.94
N GLU A 160 18.61 -7.42 12.98
CA GLU A 160 18.81 -6.59 14.17
C GLU A 160 17.52 -5.96 14.72
N SER A 161 16.49 -5.81 13.89
CA SER A 161 15.26 -5.08 14.19
C SER A 161 14.02 -5.73 13.58
N GLU A 162 12.90 -5.71 14.32
CA GLU A 162 11.60 -6.13 13.81
C GLU A 162 10.82 -4.90 13.35
N PHE A 163 10.36 -4.89 12.09
CA PHE A 163 9.46 -3.87 11.57
C PHE A 163 8.42 -4.51 10.66
N VAL A 164 7.20 -4.68 11.17
CA VAL A 164 6.10 -5.32 10.43
C VAL A 164 4.92 -4.38 10.33
N ALA A 165 4.45 -4.09 9.12
CA ALA A 165 3.24 -3.31 8.87
C ALA A 165 2.05 -4.20 8.53
N TYR A 166 0.91 -3.97 9.19
CA TYR A 166 -0.37 -4.64 8.95
C TYR A 166 -1.34 -3.67 8.28
N LEU A 167 -1.66 -3.96 7.03
CA LEU A 167 -2.55 -3.17 6.21
C LEU A 167 -3.94 -3.80 6.15
N GLU A 168 -4.97 -2.95 6.27
CA GLU A 168 -6.37 -3.33 6.13
C GLU A 168 -6.94 -2.85 4.81
N LYS A 169 -7.86 -3.64 4.25
CA LYS A 169 -8.53 -3.30 3.00
C LYS A 169 -9.51 -2.14 3.23
N VAL A 170 -9.41 -1.09 2.43
CA VAL A 170 -10.23 0.12 2.53
C VAL A 170 -10.93 0.42 1.21
N ASN A 171 -12.03 1.18 1.26
CA ASN A 171 -12.69 1.68 0.04
C ASN A 171 -12.07 3.00 -0.45
N GLU A 172 -11.61 3.79 0.50
CA GLU A 172 -11.03 5.12 0.33
C GLU A 172 -9.93 5.28 1.37
N PHE A 173 -8.82 5.91 0.99
CA PHE A 173 -7.70 6.18 1.89
C PHE A 173 -8.07 7.28 2.87
N SER A 174 -7.52 7.18 4.08
CA SER A 174 -7.55 8.24 5.07
C SER A 174 -6.74 9.43 4.56
N GLU A 175 -7.30 10.63 4.73
CA GLU A 175 -6.63 11.87 4.33
C GLU A 175 -5.43 12.12 5.25
N ILE A 176 -4.25 12.29 4.65
CA ILE A 176 -3.04 12.69 5.36
C ILE A 176 -3.05 14.21 5.49
N PRO A 177 -2.96 14.77 6.70
CA PRO A 177 -3.00 16.22 6.90
C PRO A 177 -1.80 16.89 6.21
N GLU A 178 -2.08 17.85 5.31
CA GLU A 178 -1.04 18.62 4.58
C GLU A 178 -0.20 19.53 5.50
N ASP A 179 -0.71 19.82 6.70
CA ASP A 179 -0.18 20.84 7.62
C ASP A 179 0.68 20.27 8.76
N GLU A 180 0.84 18.95 8.84
CA GLU A 180 1.85 18.36 9.70
C GLU A 180 3.19 18.46 8.97
N GLU A 181 3.81 19.64 9.06
CA GLU A 181 5.27 19.71 8.96
C GLU A 181 5.79 18.62 9.91
N PHE A 182 6.23 17.49 9.35
CA PHE A 182 6.98 16.44 10.02
C PHE A 182 8.29 17.06 10.51
N SER A 183 8.16 17.88 11.55
CA SER A 183 9.22 18.48 12.31
C SER A 183 9.74 17.35 13.20
N PHE A 184 10.44 16.43 12.55
CA PHE A 184 11.38 15.59 13.24
C PHE A 184 12.47 16.53 13.77
N ASP A 185 12.24 17.06 14.97
CA ASP A 185 13.21 17.90 15.65
C ASP A 185 14.35 17.02 16.14
N PHE A 186 15.25 16.66 15.20
CA PHE A 186 16.52 16.04 15.52
C PHE A 186 17.43 16.97 16.38
N SER A 187 16.96 18.18 16.73
CA SER A 187 17.66 19.08 17.65
C SER A 187 17.35 18.80 19.11
N THR A 188 16.39 17.94 19.46
CA THR A 188 16.13 17.58 20.86
C THR A 188 17.02 16.42 21.33
N GLU A 189 18.28 16.79 21.62
CA GLU A 189 19.07 16.37 22.77
C GLU A 189 19.23 14.85 23.03
N GLY A 190 19.94 14.18 22.14
CA GLY A 190 20.86 13.12 22.52
C GLY A 190 22.28 13.58 22.22
N ASP A 191 23.04 13.99 23.24
CA ASP A 191 24.50 14.09 23.17
C ASP A 191 25.07 12.72 22.79
N PHE A 192 25.09 12.41 21.49
CA PHE A 192 25.97 11.39 20.96
C PHE A 192 27.33 12.07 20.79
N GLU A 193 28.09 12.14 21.88
CA GLU A 193 29.53 12.42 21.82
C GLU A 193 30.16 11.29 21.00
N PHE A 194 30.24 11.51 19.69
CA PHE A 194 31.16 10.78 18.82
C PHE A 194 32.57 11.17 19.26
N ASP A 195 33.14 10.35 20.15
CA ASP A 195 34.51 10.50 20.62
C ASP A 195 35.46 10.22 19.44
N GLU A 196 35.95 11.29 18.81
CA GLU A 196 36.86 11.25 17.65
C GLU A 196 38.26 10.67 18.00
N GLU A 197 38.51 10.23 19.24
CA GLU A 197 39.87 9.84 19.68
C GLU A 197 40.30 8.39 19.37
N ASP A 198 39.46 7.53 18.79
CA ASP A 198 39.85 6.12 18.48
C ASP A 198 40.06 5.79 16.99
N PHE A 199 40.08 6.77 16.07
CA PHE A 199 40.51 6.52 14.69
C PHE A 199 42.05 6.58 14.58
N ASP A 200 42.71 5.53 15.08
CA ASP A 200 44.15 5.26 14.89
C ASP A 200 44.45 5.06 13.39
N THR A 201 44.82 6.16 12.74
CA THR A 201 45.37 6.20 11.38
C THR A 201 46.85 5.87 11.36
N THR A 202 47.23 4.68 11.84
CA THR A 202 48.55 4.13 11.54
C THR A 202 48.56 3.48 10.15
N VAL A 203 48.56 4.34 9.13
CA VAL A 203 49.06 3.97 7.80
C VAL A 203 50.56 3.69 7.93
N THR A 204 50.90 2.42 8.13
CA THR A 204 52.28 1.96 8.06
C THR A 204 52.63 1.75 6.59
N GLU A 205 53.25 2.76 5.97
CA GLU A 205 54.02 2.56 4.74
C GLU A 205 55.20 1.62 5.05
N ALA A 206 55.17 0.42 4.47
CA ALA A 206 56.34 -0.46 4.37
C ALA A 206 56.90 -0.40 2.94
N ASN A 207 58.07 0.23 2.81
CA ASN A 207 59.06 -0.07 1.76
C ASN A 207 59.82 -1.35 2.11
#